data_AF-A0AA37GGW8-F1
#
_entry.id   AF-A0AA37GGW8-F1
#
_cell.length_a   1.000
_cell.length_b   1.000
_cell.length_c   1.000
_cell.angle_alpha   90.00
_cell.angle_beta   90.00
_cell.angle_gamma   90.00
#
_symmetry.space_group_name_H-M   'P 1'
#
loop_
_entity.id
_entity.type
_entity.pdbx_description
1 polymer ?
#
loop_
_entity_poly.entity_id
_entity_poly.type
_entity_poly.pdbx_seq_one_letter_code
_entity_poly.pdbx_strand_id
1 'polypeptide(L)' 'MLHTAIERILVNGVWAFSQSVACPASFDQKVTSEEQNTVDIIKDGLKHCPNQKLFLFGYSQVATVVQNALD' A
#
# COMPACT_ATOMS: atom_id res chain seq x y z
N MET A 1 9.54 3.92 -12.56
CA MET A 1 8.45 4.90 -12.80
C MET A 1 7.57 5.09 -11.57
N LEU A 2 6.96 4.04 -11.01
CA LEU A 2 6.11 4.16 -9.81
C LEU A 2 6.88 4.73 -8.60
N HIS A 3 8.08 4.22 -8.32
CA HIS A 3 8.92 4.72 -7.23
C HIS A 3 9.22 6.22 -7.36
N THR A 4 9.65 6.66 -8.55
CA THR A 4 9.89 8.08 -8.86
C THR A 4 8.65 8.95 -8.68
N ALA A 5 7.45 8.43 -8.95
CA ALA A 5 6.21 9.15 -8.71
C ALA A 5 5.95 9.31 -7.20
N ILE A 6 6.17 8.25 -6.41
CA ILE A 6 6.04 8.28 -4.95
C ILE A 6 7.04 9.28 -4.34
N GLU A 7 8.31 9.26 -4.75
CA GLU A 7 9.32 10.21 -4.28
C GLU A 7 8.90 11.67 -4.51
N ARG A 8 8.36 11.97 -5.71
CA ARG A 8 7.87 13.32 -6.03
C ARG A 8 6.66 13.74 -5.17
N ILE A 9 5.80 12.80 -4.81
CA ILE A 9 4.66 13.07 -3.92
C ILE A 9 5.17 13.36 -2.51
N LEU A 10 6.12 12.58 -2.00
CA LEU A 10 6.69 12.75 -0.67
C LEU A 10 7.44 14.08 -0.51
N VAL A 11 8.19 14.51 -1.54
CA VAL A 11 8.91 15.81 -1.51
C VAL A 11 7.96 16.99 -1.34
N ASN A 12 6.75 16.90 -1.89
CA ASN A 12 5.73 17.95 -1.79
C ASN A 12 4.77 17.77 -0.60
N GLY A 13 4.80 16.60 0.05
CA GLY A 13 3.92 16.24 1.15
C GLY A 13 4.56 16.54 2.50
N VAL A 14 4.14 17.62 3.16
CA VAL A 14 4.52 17.89 4.55
C VAL A 14 3.99 16.74 5.43
N TRP A 15 4.92 15.97 6.02
CA TRP A 15 4.67 14.86 6.95
C TRP A 15 4.07 13.60 6.31
N ALA A 16 4.23 13.45 5.00
CA ALA A 16 3.92 12.20 4.32
C ALA A 16 5.08 11.19 4.50
N PHE A 17 4.73 9.91 4.69
CA PHE A 17 5.68 8.80 4.62
C PHE A 17 5.16 7.76 3.64
N SER A 18 6.08 6.95 3.10
CA SER A 18 5.74 5.81 2.25
C SER A 18 6.14 4.52 2.95
N GLN A 19 5.26 3.54 2.92
CA GLN A 19 5.51 2.19 3.42
C GLN A 19 5.25 1.19 2.30
N SER A 20 6.24 0.33 2.05
CA SER A 20 6.10 -0.75 1.08
C SER A 20 5.44 -1.97 1.74
N VAL A 21 4.46 -2.57 1.08
CA VAL A 21 3.94 -3.88 1.47
C VAL A 21 4.89 -4.94 0.92
N ALA A 22 5.39 -5.81 1.79
CA ALA A 22 6.18 -6.95 1.38
C ALA A 22 5.27 -7.95 0.64
N CYS A 23 5.44 -8.03 -0.68
CA CYS A 23 4.78 -9.00 -1.56
C CYS A 23 5.88 -9.83 -2.23
N PRO A 24 6.11 -11.10 -1.83
CA PRO A 24 6.92 -12.00 -2.63
C PRO A 24 6.18 -12.21 -3.95
N ALA A 25 6.50 -11.41 -4.96
CA ALA A 25 5.84 -11.45 -6.25
C ALA A 25 6.07 -12.81 -6.91
N SER A 26 5.19 -13.77 -6.62
CA SER A 26 5.29 -15.14 -7.09
C SER A 26 4.52 -15.31 -8.39
N PHE A 27 5.00 -16.19 -9.26
CA PHE A 27 4.33 -16.54 -10.51
C PHE A 27 2.95 -17.15 -10.29
N ASP A 28 2.68 -17.71 -9.10
CA ASP A 28 1.40 -18.33 -8.76
C ASP A 28 0.27 -17.32 -8.53
N GLN A 29 0.60 -16.02 -8.45
CA GLN A 29 -0.36 -14.92 -8.24
C GLN A 29 -1.33 -15.05 -7.06
N LYS A 30 -1.03 -15.92 -6.10
CA LYS A 30 -1.74 -15.96 -4.83
C LYS A 30 -1.30 -14.79 -3.98
N VAL A 31 -2.25 -13.94 -3.62
CA VAL A 31 -2.00 -12.69 -2.89
C VAL A 31 -2.74 -12.57 -1.57
N THR A 32 -3.38 -13.65 -1.10
CA THR A 32 -4.26 -13.62 0.08
C THR A 32 -3.52 -13.18 1.35
N SER A 33 -2.26 -13.58 1.52
CA SER A 33 -1.43 -13.16 2.66
C SER A 33 -1.10 -11.66 2.60
N GLU A 34 -0.81 -11.16 1.41
CA GLU A 34 -0.42 -9.79 1.14
C GLU A 34 -1.61 -8.84 1.24
N GLU A 35 -2.79 -9.32 0.84
CA GLU A 35 -4.07 -8.64 1.02
C GLU A 35 -4.34 -8.43 2.50
N GLN A 36 -4.31 -9.52 3.30
CA GLN A 36 -4.53 -9.43 4.74
C GLN A 36 -3.50 -8.51 5.42
N ASN A 37 -2.22 -8.63 5.05
CA ASN A 37 -1.17 -7.75 5.58
C ASN A 37 -1.42 -6.27 5.24
N THR A 38 -1.88 -5.97 4.02
CA THR A 38 -2.24 -4.61 3.60
C THR A 38 -3.40 -4.07 4.44
N VAL A 39 -4.44 -4.87 4.65
CA VAL A 39 -5.60 -4.50 5.49
C VAL A 39 -5.16 -4.25 6.94
N ASP A 40 -4.30 -5.09 7.49
CA ASP A 40 -3.83 -4.97 8.88
C ASP A 40 -3.01 -3.70 9.09
N ILE A 41 -2.11 -3.36 8.15
CA ILE A 41 -1.34 -2.11 8.17
C ILE A 41 -2.27 -0.89 8.13
N ILE A 42 -3.27 -0.88 7.24
CA ILE A 42 -4.23 0.22 7.12
C ILE A 42 -5.01 0.39 8.42
N LYS A 43 -5.53 -0.72 8.97
CA LYS A 43 -6.30 -0.71 10.22
C LYS A 43 -5.48 -0.23 11.40
N ASP A 44 -4.24 -0.71 11.54
CA ASP A 44 -3.35 -0.28 12.62
C ASP A 44 -3.00 1.22 12.50
N GLY A 45 -2.70 1.69 11.29
CA GLY A 45 -2.47 3.12 11.05
C GLY A 45 -3.69 3.98 11.39
N LEU A 46 -4.89 3.57 10.97
CA LEU A 46 -6.13 4.30 11.27
C LEU A 46 -6.50 4.25 12.75
N LYS A 47 -6.13 3.17 13.46
CA LYS A 47 -6.32 3.06 14.91
C LYS A 47 -5.48 4.11 15.66
N HIS A 48 -4.23 4.32 15.24
CA HIS A 48 -3.33 5.29 15.86
C HIS A 48 -3.58 6.73 15.36
N CYS A 49 -3.94 6.89 14.08
CA CYS A 49 -4.15 8.16 13.41
C CYS A 49 -5.49 8.14 12.63
N PRO A 50 -6.65 8.35 13.29
CA PRO A 50 -7.97 8.17 12.66
C PRO A 50 -8.25 9.08 11.46
N ASN A 51 -7.60 10.25 11.42
CA ASN A 51 -7.78 11.25 10.37
C ASN A 51 -6.69 11.17 9.29
N GLN A 52 -5.85 10.15 9.28
CA GLN A 52 -4.80 10.02 8.27
C GLN A 52 -5.42 9.83 6.88
N LYS A 53 -4.81 10.45 5.87
CA LYS A 53 -5.15 10.24 4.47
C LYS A 53 -4.19 9.22 3.88
N LEU A 54 -4.73 8.22 3.21
CA LEU A 54 -3.96 7.12 2.64
C LEU A 54 -3.97 7.22 1.12
N PHE A 55 -2.81 7.00 0.51
CA PHE A 55 -2.67 6.77 -0.92
C PHE A 55 -2.17 5.35 -1.13
N LEU A 56 -2.96 4.51 -1.79
CA LEU A 56 -2.61 3.13 -2.08
C LEU A 56 -2.10 3.05 -3.51
N PHE A 57 -0.88 2.52 -3.68
CA PHE A 57 -0.23 2.36 -4.97
C PHE A 57 0.02 0.88 -5.23
N GLY A 58 -0.52 0.36 -6.34
CA GLY A 58 -0.28 -1.00 -6.78
C GLY A 58 0.12 -1.04 -8.25
N TYR A 59 1.03 -1.96 -8.60
CA TYR A 59 1.44 -2.21 -9.98
C TYR A 59 1.40 -3.71 -10.28
N SER A 60 0.85 -4.07 -11.45
CA SER A 60 0.69 -5.46 -11.87
C SER A 60 -0.04 -6.28 -10.80
N GLN A 61 0.54 -7.38 -10.34
CA GLN A 61 0.00 -8.22 -9.26
C GLN A 61 -0.32 -7.44 -7.97
N VAL A 62 0.47 -6.42 -7.61
CA VAL A 62 0.21 -5.61 -6.41
C VAL A 62 -1.05 -4.75 -6.56
N ALA A 63 -1.46 -4.42 -7.79
CA ALA A 63 -2.72 -3.72 -8.01
C ALA A 63 -3.92 -4.59 -7.60
N THR A 64 -3.86 -5.91 -7.85
CA THR A 64 -4.87 -6.87 -7.38
C THR A 64 -4.91 -6.93 -5.85
N VAL A 65 -3.75 -6.88 -5.18
CA VAL A 65 -3.69 -6.86 -3.71
C VAL A 65 -4.38 -5.63 -3.14
N VAL A 66 -4.08 -4.46 -3.69
CA VAL A 66 -4.70 -3.20 -3.27
C VAL A 66 -6.20 -3.21 -3.54
N GLN A 67 -6.62 -3.77 -4.68
CA GLN A 67 -8.02 -3.87 -5.04
C GLN A 67 -8.79 -4.76 -4.06
N ASN A 68 -8.33 -5.99 -3.82
CA ASN A 68 -8.99 -6.92 -2.91
C ASN A 68 -9.03 -6.39 -1.47
N ALA A 69 -7.99 -5.68 -1.03
CA ALA A 69 -7.94 -5.09 0.32
C ALA A 69 -8.99 -3.98 0.55
N LEU A 70 -9.62 -3.48 -0.52
CA LEU A 70 -10.67 -2.46 -0.49
C LEU A 70 -12.08 -3.00 -0.74
N ASP A 71 -12.23 -4.25 -1.17
CA ASP A 71 -13.52 -4.93 -1.35
C ASP A 71 -14.14 -5.31 0.01
#